data_AF-A0A4Y7S6Q3-F1
#
_entry.id   AF-A0A4Y7S6Q3-F1
#
_cell.length_a   1.000
_cell.length_b   1.000
_cell.length_c   1.000
_cell.angle_alpha   90.00
_cell.angle_beta   90.00
_cell.angle_gamma   90.00
#
_symmetry.space_group_name_H-M   'P 1'
#
loop_
_entity.id
_entity.type
_entity.pdbx_description
1 polymer ?
#
loop_
_entity_poly.entity_id
_entity_poly.type
_entity_poly.pdbx_seq_one_letter_code
_entity_poly.pdbx_strand_id
1 'polypeptide(L)'
;MLKKIAAMVLTLFFLMVYTIPLAECYDAGNPQIIWQAQKLGKSTDFNLGPNGLFYLFSGNKLVAVDAGGQKLWEATVPGGAKAGRLIFDQHGSVFYPGSAFIQEIKLNGGSGWSFAVYQGNNKDDSQLTFGPGNLLYLPLASGLYAVDTAGKYKWMMHWESDDAISTQADKGRKTLACAGTTQAVYVATGIGGKENRLVAVGGDGEILWGYWLGDIKAVNLATGSDGRLFVNTGPIKNADGTLWKVCAFDSKSDGSPLWSNSVKCNNMTEPTVSEHGLLYFRADDKLVALNQADGTEAWSNLIYKVVTAPAVDEGSKRVYLGTQDNRLLAVNQQGRLDWELTLDGKVSCRPLFGPGGIIYVTTEKGSLYKIQD
;
A
#
# COMPACT_ATOMS: atom_id res chain seq x y z
N MET A 1 57.67 -53.77 48.24
CA MET A 1 57.94 -53.42 46.83
C MET A 1 56.65 -53.54 46.02
N LEU A 2 56.36 -52.51 45.20
CA LEU A 2 55.46 -52.44 44.03
C LEU A 2 53.99 -52.85 44.22
N LYS A 3 53.07 -51.90 44.49
CA LYS A 3 52.32 -51.04 43.51
C LYS A 3 51.79 -51.79 42.29
N LYS A 4 50.46 -52.02 42.24
CA LYS A 4 49.65 -51.83 41.03
C LYS A 4 48.32 -51.18 41.40
N ILE A 5 48.14 -49.99 40.84
CA ILE A 5 46.95 -49.15 40.84
C ILE A 5 46.07 -49.66 39.71
N ALA A 6 44.78 -49.90 39.96
CA ALA A 6 43.77 -50.04 38.92
C ALA A 6 42.72 -48.96 39.15
N ALA A 7 42.65 -48.03 38.19
CA ALA A 7 41.83 -46.84 38.22
C ALA A 7 40.34 -47.20 38.05
N MET A 8 39.51 -46.65 38.93
CA MET A 8 38.05 -46.67 38.83
C MET A 8 37.62 -45.42 38.07
N VAL A 9 37.15 -45.59 36.83
CA VAL A 9 36.60 -44.49 36.02
C VAL A 9 35.19 -44.22 36.52
N LEU A 10 35.02 -43.10 37.25
CA LEU A 10 33.74 -42.59 37.69
C LEU A 10 33.20 -41.66 36.59
N THR A 11 32.29 -42.17 35.76
CA THR A 11 31.62 -41.36 34.73
C THR A 11 30.54 -40.51 35.40
N LEU A 12 30.84 -39.24 35.65
CA LEU A 12 29.88 -38.26 36.18
C LEU A 12 28.92 -37.85 35.05
N PHE A 13 27.67 -38.27 35.13
CA PHE A 13 26.61 -37.83 34.23
C PHE A 13 26.15 -36.43 34.66
N PHE A 14 26.61 -35.38 33.97
CA PHE A 14 26.10 -34.03 34.12
C PHE A 14 24.77 -33.92 33.36
N LEU A 15 23.65 -33.99 34.08
CA LEU A 15 22.34 -33.60 33.54
C LEU A 15 22.33 -32.08 33.37
N MET A 16 22.58 -31.60 32.16
CA MET A 16 22.18 -30.25 31.77
C MET A 16 20.66 -30.20 31.78
N VAL A 17 20.10 -29.55 32.80
CA VAL A 17 18.72 -29.08 32.76
C VAL A 17 18.68 -27.96 31.73
N TYR A 18 18.27 -28.28 30.51
CA TYR A 18 17.79 -27.27 29.58
C TYR A 18 16.52 -26.69 30.20
N THR A 19 16.62 -25.51 30.80
CA THR A 19 15.45 -24.66 31.04
C THR A 19 14.96 -24.23 29.67
N ILE A 20 14.01 -24.97 29.11
CA ILE A 20 13.12 -24.44 28.08
C ILE A 20 12.48 -23.21 28.72
N PRO A 21 12.64 -21.98 28.21
CA PRO A 21 11.84 -20.87 28.71
C PRO A 21 10.39 -21.30 28.54
N LEU A 22 9.63 -21.32 29.64
CA LEU A 22 8.19 -21.50 29.56
C LEU A 22 7.70 -20.52 28.50
N ALA A 23 7.07 -21.04 27.45
CA ALA A 23 6.17 -20.22 26.67
C ALA A 23 5.19 -19.64 27.69
N GLU A 24 5.33 -18.35 27.97
CA GLU A 24 4.27 -17.61 28.64
C GLU A 24 3.01 -17.93 27.84
N CYS A 25 2.03 -18.55 28.49
CA CYS A 25 0.70 -18.66 27.92
C CYS A 25 0.23 -17.22 27.74
N TYR A 26 0.43 -16.68 26.54
CA TYR A 26 -0.16 -15.44 26.12
C TYR A 26 -1.67 -15.58 26.31
N ASP A 27 -2.28 -14.68 27.07
CA ASP A 27 -3.72 -14.59 27.22
C ASP A 27 -4.31 -14.44 25.81
N ALA A 28 -4.83 -15.54 25.28
CA ALA A 28 -5.35 -15.62 23.93
C ALA A 28 -6.56 -14.68 23.82
N GLY A 29 -6.34 -13.46 23.34
CA GLY A 29 -7.40 -12.50 23.05
C GLY A 29 -7.06 -11.02 23.23
N ASN A 30 -5.95 -10.66 23.90
CA ASN A 30 -5.61 -9.25 24.13
C ASN A 30 -4.28 -8.85 23.47
N PRO A 31 -4.28 -7.85 22.57
CA PRO A 31 -3.07 -7.41 21.90
C PRO A 31 -2.06 -6.83 22.89
N GLN A 32 -0.77 -7.10 22.68
CA GLN A 32 0.31 -6.62 23.54
C GLN A 32 1.23 -5.68 22.78
N ILE A 33 1.49 -4.49 23.35
CA ILE A 33 2.53 -3.60 22.82
C ILE A 33 3.89 -4.18 23.20
N ILE A 34 4.64 -4.65 22.20
CA ILE A 34 6.01 -5.13 22.38
C ILE A 34 6.94 -3.94 22.60
N TRP A 35 6.83 -2.92 21.75
CA TRP A 35 7.59 -1.69 21.90
C TRP A 35 6.89 -0.50 21.23
N GLN A 36 7.31 0.70 21.64
CA GLN A 36 6.94 1.97 21.05
C GLN A 36 8.20 2.79 20.78
N ALA A 37 8.47 3.08 19.51
CA ALA A 37 9.46 4.06 19.11
C ALA A 37 8.77 5.43 19.01
N GLN A 38 9.44 6.48 19.49
CA GLN A 38 8.89 7.84 19.54
C GLN A 38 9.79 8.81 18.79
N LYS A 39 9.27 10.02 18.53
CA LYS A 39 10.01 11.14 17.90
C LYS A 39 10.46 10.82 16.46
N LEU A 40 9.68 10.01 15.73
CA LEU A 40 9.91 9.73 14.31
C LEU A 40 9.27 10.77 13.38
N GLY A 41 8.48 11.69 13.94
CA GLY A 41 7.72 12.69 13.18
C GLY A 41 6.42 12.13 12.63
N LYS A 42 5.48 13.02 12.29
CA LYS A 42 4.16 12.62 11.79
C LYS A 42 4.32 11.92 10.43
N SER A 43 3.96 10.65 10.39
CA SER A 43 4.07 9.84 9.18
C SER A 43 2.90 10.11 8.22
N THR A 44 3.21 10.35 6.95
CA THR A 44 2.19 10.44 5.87
C THR A 44 2.11 9.16 5.06
N ASP A 45 3.16 8.36 5.08
CA ASP A 45 3.23 7.05 4.44
C ASP A 45 4.13 6.13 5.27
N PHE A 46 3.85 4.84 5.26
CA PHE A 46 4.51 3.82 6.06
C PHE A 46 4.60 2.52 5.26
N ASN A 47 5.84 2.10 4.96
CA ASN A 47 6.10 0.93 4.12
C ASN A 47 7.13 0.01 4.76
N LEU A 48 6.99 -1.29 4.52
CA LEU A 48 7.98 -2.32 4.85
C LEU A 48 8.78 -2.63 3.58
N GLY A 49 10.09 -2.41 3.62
CA GLY A 49 10.99 -2.76 2.53
C GLY A 49 11.32 -4.27 2.52
N PRO A 50 11.78 -4.80 1.38
CA PRO A 50 12.13 -6.23 1.23
C PRO A 50 13.33 -6.66 2.08
N ASN A 51 14.10 -5.69 2.59
CA ASN A 51 15.19 -5.89 3.53
C ASN A 51 14.73 -5.98 5.00
N GLY A 52 13.43 -5.90 5.27
CA GLY A 52 12.87 -5.92 6.62
C GLY A 52 12.97 -4.59 7.37
N LEU A 53 13.35 -3.50 6.70
CA LEU A 53 13.35 -2.16 7.28
C LEU A 53 12.03 -1.44 7.03
N PHE A 54 11.65 -0.59 7.98
CA PHE A 54 10.51 0.30 7.89
C PHE A 54 10.90 1.65 7.32
N TYR A 55 10.10 2.16 6.39
CA TYR A 55 10.31 3.42 5.70
C TYR A 55 9.12 4.35 5.94
N LEU A 56 9.39 5.53 6.49
CA LEU A 56 8.39 6.50 6.94
C LEU A 56 8.67 7.86 6.33
N PHE A 57 7.67 8.45 5.69
CA PHE A 57 7.77 9.85 5.28
C PHE A 57 7.32 10.77 6.42
N SER A 58 8.20 11.69 6.84
CA SER A 58 7.90 12.76 7.79
C SER A 58 8.24 14.11 7.17
N GLY A 59 7.22 14.79 6.62
CA GLY A 59 7.40 16.06 5.92
C GLY A 59 8.15 15.88 4.61
N ASN A 60 9.38 16.42 4.50
CA ASN A 60 10.25 16.23 3.33
C ASN A 60 11.39 15.23 3.59
N LYS A 61 11.31 14.45 4.66
CA LYS A 61 12.31 13.46 5.02
C LYS A 61 11.76 12.05 4.86
N LEU A 62 12.60 11.16 4.37
CA LEU A 62 12.41 9.72 4.45
C LEU A 62 13.24 9.20 5.63
N VAL A 63 12.60 8.45 6.51
CA VAL A 63 13.21 7.88 7.72
C VAL A 63 13.20 6.36 7.59
N ALA A 64 14.34 5.72 7.82
CA ALA A 64 14.46 4.27 7.91
C ALA A 64 14.59 3.83 9.36
N VAL A 65 13.81 2.81 9.73
CA VAL A 65 13.72 2.27 11.08
C VAL A 65 13.86 0.75 11.02
N ASP A 66 14.58 0.14 11.95
CA ASP A 66 14.68 -1.32 12.03
C ASP A 66 13.50 -1.98 12.75
N ALA A 67 13.51 -3.31 12.81
CA ALA A 67 12.48 -4.10 13.50
C ALA A 67 12.48 -3.95 15.03
N GLY A 68 13.51 -3.30 15.60
CA GLY A 68 13.60 -2.92 17.01
C GLY A 68 13.06 -1.50 17.28
N GLY A 69 12.65 -0.76 16.25
CA GLY A 69 12.17 0.61 16.38
C GLY A 69 13.31 1.64 16.42
N GLN A 70 14.56 1.25 16.15
CA GLN A 70 15.68 2.17 16.10
C GLN A 70 15.73 2.89 14.74
N LYS A 71 15.76 4.22 14.77
CA LYS A 71 16.04 5.02 13.57
C LYS A 71 17.47 4.79 13.11
N LEU A 72 17.63 4.26 11.90
CA LEU A 72 18.93 3.99 11.29
C LEU A 72 19.48 5.21 10.55
N TRP A 73 18.63 5.87 9.76
CA TRP A 73 18.98 7.06 9.02
C TRP A 73 17.76 7.91 8.68
N GLU A 74 18.00 9.17 8.32
CA GLU A 74 17.03 10.06 7.72
C GLU A 74 17.67 10.78 6.53
N ALA A 75 16.93 10.93 5.44
CA ALA A 75 17.38 11.62 4.24
C ALA A 75 16.34 12.64 3.79
N THR A 76 16.79 13.82 3.39
CA THR A 76 15.92 14.82 2.76
C THR A 76 15.60 14.38 1.35
N VAL A 77 14.31 14.37 1.01
CA VAL A 77 13.79 13.97 -0.30
C VAL A 77 13.33 15.22 -1.05
N PRO A 78 14.05 15.64 -2.12
CA PRO A 78 13.66 16.77 -2.95
C PRO A 78 12.23 16.64 -3.48
N GLY A 79 11.42 17.69 -3.32
CA GLY A 79 9.99 17.69 -3.69
C GLY A 79 9.03 17.34 -2.55
N GLY A 80 9.53 16.80 -1.44
CA GLY A 80 8.75 16.43 -0.25
C GLY A 80 7.90 15.17 -0.44
N ALA A 81 7.24 14.70 0.64
CA ALA A 81 6.38 13.52 0.65
C ALA A 81 5.03 13.76 -0.07
N LYS A 82 5.06 14.25 -1.31
CA LYS A 82 3.84 14.41 -2.10
C LYS A 82 3.46 13.10 -2.76
N ALA A 83 2.41 12.48 -2.22
CA ALA A 83 1.49 11.50 -2.83
C ALA A 83 2.06 10.30 -3.61
N GLY A 84 3.37 10.07 -3.62
CA GLY A 84 3.99 8.89 -4.22
C GLY A 84 4.26 7.83 -3.17
N ARG A 85 3.59 6.67 -3.30
CA ARG A 85 3.96 5.48 -2.52
C ARG A 85 5.39 5.09 -2.85
N LEU A 86 6.16 4.67 -1.85
CA LEU A 86 7.49 4.12 -2.07
C LEU A 86 7.40 2.81 -2.84
N ILE A 87 8.34 2.64 -3.77
CA ILE A 87 8.43 1.45 -4.60
C ILE A 87 9.77 0.78 -4.35
N PHE A 88 9.76 -0.54 -4.17
CA PHE A 88 10.95 -1.31 -3.85
C PHE A 88 11.21 -2.35 -4.93
N ASP A 89 12.40 -2.36 -5.53
CA ASP A 89 12.78 -3.52 -6.34
C ASP A 89 13.19 -4.71 -5.47
N GLN A 90 13.40 -5.86 -6.12
CA GLN A 90 13.88 -7.09 -5.49
C GLN A 90 15.27 -6.98 -4.82
N HIS A 91 16.04 -5.94 -5.14
CA HIS A 91 17.37 -5.70 -4.57
C HIS A 91 17.32 -4.71 -3.40
N GLY A 92 16.14 -4.17 -3.08
CA GLY A 92 15.90 -3.23 -2.00
C GLY A 92 16.15 -1.77 -2.37
N SER A 93 16.39 -1.44 -3.64
CA SER A 93 16.41 -0.04 -4.07
C SER A 93 15.04 0.58 -3.89
N VAL A 94 15.01 1.81 -3.37
CA VAL A 94 13.78 2.55 -3.09
C VAL A 94 13.59 3.59 -4.17
N PHE A 95 12.47 3.57 -4.86
CA PHE A 95 12.11 4.55 -5.88
C PHE A 95 10.97 5.41 -5.39
N TYR A 96 11.06 6.70 -5.67
CA TYR A 96 9.96 7.62 -5.43
C TYR A 96 9.78 8.55 -6.63
N PRO A 97 8.53 8.93 -6.94
CA PRO A 97 8.26 9.92 -7.96
C PRO A 97 8.41 11.34 -7.38
N GLY A 98 8.99 12.24 -8.16
CA GLY A 98 8.76 13.67 -8.05
C GLY A 98 7.86 14.15 -9.18
N SER A 99 7.48 15.44 -9.18
CA SER A 99 6.53 16.02 -10.15
C SER A 99 6.86 15.81 -11.63
N ALA A 100 8.10 15.45 -11.96
CA ALA A 100 8.54 15.17 -13.31
C ALA A 100 9.78 14.25 -13.36
N PHE A 101 9.97 13.42 -12.35
CA PHE A 101 11.15 12.55 -12.30
C PHE A 101 10.91 11.30 -11.48
N ILE A 102 11.74 10.30 -11.72
CA ILE A 102 11.94 9.14 -10.83
C ILE A 102 13.29 9.32 -10.16
N GLN A 103 13.36 9.06 -8.86
CA GLN A 103 14.63 9.06 -8.15
C GLN A 103 14.77 7.80 -7.31
N GLU A 104 15.98 7.24 -7.36
CA GLU A 104 16.40 6.13 -6.52
C GLU A 104 17.03 6.67 -5.22
N ILE A 105 16.67 6.07 -4.10
CA ILE A 105 17.35 6.16 -2.82
C ILE A 105 17.93 4.79 -2.53
N LYS A 106 19.24 4.76 -2.26
CA LYS A 106 19.97 3.56 -1.87
C LYS A 106 19.57 3.16 -0.45
N LEU A 107 19.77 1.88 -0.12
CA LEU A 107 19.45 1.31 1.19
C LEU A 107 20.05 2.04 2.39
N ASN A 108 21.18 2.71 2.19
CA ASN A 108 21.86 3.52 3.21
C ASN A 108 21.35 4.97 3.30
N GLY A 109 20.29 5.33 2.58
CA GLY A 109 19.74 6.68 2.51
C GLY A 109 20.46 7.61 1.52
N GLY A 110 21.51 7.12 0.85
CA GLY A 110 22.22 7.89 -0.18
C GLY A 110 21.40 8.03 -1.47
N SER A 111 21.61 9.12 -2.20
CA SER A 111 21.00 9.30 -3.53
C SER A 111 21.57 8.29 -4.52
N GLY A 112 20.68 7.64 -5.27
CA GLY A 112 21.01 6.83 -6.43
C GLY A 112 20.93 7.64 -7.72
N TRP A 113 20.44 7.00 -8.79
CA TRP A 113 20.19 7.68 -10.06
C TRP A 113 18.90 8.52 -10.03
N SER A 114 18.78 9.46 -10.98
CA SER A 114 17.55 10.20 -11.24
C SER A 114 17.25 10.21 -12.73
N PHE A 115 16.00 9.97 -13.09
CA PHE A 115 15.47 10.08 -14.45
C PHE A 115 14.49 11.25 -14.47
N ALA A 116 14.88 12.35 -15.10
CA ALA A 116 14.07 13.56 -15.19
C ALA A 116 13.42 13.68 -16.57
N VAL A 117 12.13 14.02 -16.57
CA VAL A 117 11.33 14.32 -17.76
C VAL A 117 11.03 15.81 -17.77
N TYR A 118 11.26 16.49 -18.90
CA TYR A 118 10.90 17.89 -19.01
C TYR A 118 9.41 18.03 -19.33
N GLN A 119 8.65 18.70 -18.47
CA GLN A 119 7.25 19.03 -18.72
C GLN A 119 6.93 20.43 -18.20
N GLY A 120 6.01 21.12 -18.88
CA GLY A 120 5.74 22.53 -18.65
C GLY A 120 5.04 22.86 -17.32
N ASN A 121 4.51 21.86 -16.61
CA ASN A 121 3.78 22.07 -15.35
C ASN A 121 4.37 21.21 -14.21
N ASN A 122 5.18 21.83 -13.36
CA ASN A 122 5.92 21.18 -12.28
C ASN A 122 5.13 21.02 -10.96
N LYS A 123 3.79 21.04 -11.01
CA LYS A 123 2.94 21.10 -9.80
C LYS A 123 2.00 19.93 -9.59
N ASP A 124 1.94 18.97 -10.51
CA ASP A 124 1.05 17.83 -10.38
C ASP A 124 1.65 16.74 -9.48
N ASP A 125 0.76 16.08 -8.73
CA ASP A 125 1.13 14.93 -7.90
C ASP A 125 1.50 13.78 -8.83
N SER A 126 2.74 13.33 -8.73
CA SER A 126 3.25 12.22 -9.52
C SER A 126 3.14 10.94 -8.73
N GLN A 127 2.64 9.92 -9.39
CA GLN A 127 2.56 8.57 -8.86
C GLN A 127 3.52 7.70 -9.64
N LEU A 128 3.93 6.60 -9.02
CA LEU A 128 4.79 5.60 -9.63
C LEU A 128 4.13 4.25 -9.40
N THR A 129 4.35 3.31 -10.31
CA THR A 129 3.93 1.92 -10.10
C THR A 129 4.90 0.96 -10.78
N PHE A 130 4.98 -0.27 -10.28
CA PHE A 130 5.59 -1.37 -11.03
C PHE A 130 4.58 -1.94 -12.00
N GLY A 131 5.07 -2.51 -13.09
CA GLY A 131 4.24 -3.21 -14.05
C GLY A 131 4.97 -4.37 -14.73
N PRO A 132 4.51 -4.75 -15.92
CA PRO A 132 5.10 -5.83 -16.70
C PRO A 132 6.61 -5.64 -16.94
N GLY A 133 7.34 -6.74 -17.01
CA GLY A 133 8.79 -6.71 -17.24
C GLY A 133 9.62 -6.12 -16.09
N ASN A 134 9.02 -5.95 -14.90
CA ASN A 134 9.66 -5.33 -13.73
C ASN A 134 10.15 -3.89 -14.04
N LEU A 135 9.39 -3.17 -14.85
CA LEU A 135 9.64 -1.78 -15.19
C LEU A 135 8.91 -0.85 -14.21
N LEU A 136 9.50 0.32 -14.00
CA LEU A 136 8.91 1.46 -13.32
C LEU A 136 8.11 2.26 -14.34
N TYR A 137 6.85 2.54 -14.01
CA TYR A 137 5.94 3.28 -14.85
C TYR A 137 5.59 4.62 -14.21
N LEU A 138 5.91 5.70 -14.93
CA LEU A 138 5.65 7.08 -14.51
C LEU A 138 4.57 7.70 -15.41
N PRO A 139 3.29 7.69 -14.96
CA PRO A 139 2.22 8.39 -15.65
C PRO A 139 2.30 9.89 -15.44
N LEU A 140 2.42 10.63 -16.55
CA LEU A 140 2.48 12.09 -16.59
C LEU A 140 1.33 12.64 -17.45
N ALA A 141 1.11 13.95 -17.42
CA ALA A 141 0.08 14.59 -18.25
C ALA A 141 0.29 14.37 -19.76
N SER A 142 1.54 14.22 -20.20
CA SER A 142 1.92 14.06 -21.60
C SER A 142 1.92 12.61 -22.10
N GLY A 143 1.90 11.63 -21.18
CA GLY A 143 2.05 10.22 -21.55
C GLY A 143 2.47 9.32 -20.40
N LEU A 144 2.74 8.07 -20.72
CA LEU A 144 3.27 7.06 -19.80
C LEU A 144 4.71 6.72 -20.17
N TYR A 145 5.62 6.83 -19.21
CA TYR A 145 7.02 6.46 -19.37
C TYR A 145 7.30 5.13 -18.70
N ALA A 146 8.04 4.27 -19.38
CA ALA A 146 8.58 3.04 -18.81
C ALA A 146 10.11 3.15 -18.68
N VAL A 147 10.61 2.89 -17.48
CA VAL A 147 12.02 2.98 -17.10
C VAL A 147 12.39 1.70 -16.36
N ASP A 148 13.56 1.12 -16.59
CA ASP A 148 14.01 0.00 -15.73
C ASP A 148 14.50 0.48 -14.35
N THR A 149 14.69 -0.47 -13.44
CA THR A 149 15.18 -0.18 -12.08
C THR A 149 16.63 0.35 -12.05
N ALA A 150 17.35 0.24 -13.16
CA ALA A 150 18.68 0.84 -13.34
C ALA A 150 18.62 2.28 -13.91
N GLY A 151 17.41 2.84 -14.09
CA GLY A 151 17.20 4.22 -14.56
C GLY A 151 17.31 4.39 -16.07
N LYS A 152 17.30 3.30 -16.85
CA LYS A 152 17.36 3.37 -18.31
C LYS A 152 15.94 3.44 -18.87
N TYR A 153 15.72 4.45 -19.69
CA TYR A 153 14.53 4.59 -20.52
C TYR A 153 14.29 3.34 -21.38
N LYS A 154 13.04 2.89 -21.46
CA LYS A 154 12.60 1.81 -22.36
C LYS A 154 11.75 2.35 -23.48
N TRP A 155 10.67 3.03 -23.13
CA TRP A 155 9.74 3.61 -24.08
C TRP A 155 8.87 4.68 -23.40
N MET A 156 8.19 5.47 -24.23
CA MET A 156 7.12 6.38 -23.82
C MET A 156 5.96 6.25 -24.79
N MET A 157 4.74 6.24 -24.27
CA MET A 157 3.52 6.41 -25.08
C MET A 157 2.94 7.79 -24.81
N HIS A 158 2.27 8.35 -25.80
CA HIS A 158 1.39 9.50 -25.59
C HIS A 158 -0.02 9.03 -25.29
N TRP A 159 -0.71 9.77 -24.42
CA TRP A 159 -2.14 9.54 -24.28
C TRP A 159 -2.83 9.94 -25.57
N GLU A 160 -3.80 9.14 -26.03
CA GLU A 160 -4.61 9.49 -27.17
C GLU A 160 -5.21 10.90 -26.97
N SER A 161 -4.98 11.77 -27.95
CA SER A 161 -5.65 13.05 -28.09
C SER A 161 -6.81 12.84 -29.05
N ASP A 162 -7.97 13.42 -28.76
CA ASP A 162 -9.06 13.47 -29.72
C ASP A 162 -8.68 14.34 -30.95
N ASP A 163 -7.60 15.13 -30.87
CA ASP A 163 -7.01 15.92 -31.97
C ASP A 163 -5.81 15.21 -32.59
N ALA A 164 -6.03 14.52 -33.72
CA ALA A 164 -5.03 13.73 -34.45
C ALA A 164 -3.81 14.53 -35.00
N ILE A 165 -3.78 15.85 -34.79
CA ILE A 165 -2.78 16.79 -35.36
C ILE A 165 -2.00 17.54 -34.26
N SER A 166 -2.46 17.50 -33.00
CA SER A 166 -1.80 18.26 -31.91
C SER A 166 -0.74 17.43 -31.20
N THR A 167 0.52 17.86 -31.28
CA THR A 167 1.62 17.34 -30.45
C THR A 167 1.65 17.99 -29.05
N GLN A 168 0.67 18.82 -28.71
CA GLN A 168 0.60 19.46 -27.40
C GLN A 168 -0.19 18.58 -26.43
N ALA A 169 0.42 18.33 -25.26
CA ALA A 169 -0.28 17.69 -24.16
C ALA A 169 -1.58 18.45 -23.85
N ASP A 170 -2.66 17.69 -23.71
CA ASP A 170 -3.99 18.21 -23.47
C ASP A 170 -3.98 19.09 -22.20
N LYS A 171 -4.30 20.37 -22.36
CA LYS A 171 -4.05 21.38 -21.31
C LYS A 171 -4.95 21.10 -20.11
N GLY A 172 -4.39 20.46 -19.09
CA GLY A 172 -5.07 20.20 -17.82
C GLY A 172 -5.35 18.73 -17.52
N ARG A 173 -4.91 17.79 -18.37
CA ARG A 173 -4.95 16.35 -18.05
C ARG A 173 -4.04 16.04 -16.86
N LYS A 174 -4.55 15.23 -15.94
CA LYS A 174 -3.85 14.80 -14.72
C LYS A 174 -3.99 13.31 -14.52
N THR A 175 -2.94 12.70 -13.98
CA THR A 175 -3.00 11.35 -13.41
C THR A 175 -3.79 11.41 -12.10
N LEU A 176 -4.83 10.60 -11.98
CA LEU A 176 -5.66 10.49 -10.79
C LEU A 176 -5.24 9.32 -9.91
N ALA A 177 -4.94 8.17 -10.53
CA ALA A 177 -4.44 6.99 -9.86
C ALA A 177 -3.66 6.10 -10.85
N CYS A 178 -2.69 5.34 -10.37
CA CYS A 178 -2.09 4.24 -11.12
C CYS A 178 -1.83 3.00 -10.24
N ALA A 179 -1.91 1.83 -10.86
CA ALA A 179 -1.52 0.56 -10.28
C ALA A 179 -1.03 -0.36 -11.39
N GLY A 180 -0.19 -1.33 -11.08
CA GLY A 180 0.24 -2.31 -12.07
C GLY A 180 0.33 -3.73 -11.53
N THR A 181 0.33 -4.65 -12.47
CA THR A 181 0.47 -6.08 -12.27
C THR A 181 1.60 -6.59 -13.17
N THR A 182 1.87 -7.89 -13.12
CA THR A 182 2.79 -8.53 -14.07
C THR A 182 2.28 -8.51 -15.51
N GLN A 183 0.97 -8.27 -15.71
CA GLN A 183 0.31 -8.35 -17.01
C GLN A 183 0.05 -6.97 -17.64
N ALA A 184 -0.31 -5.97 -16.84
CA ALA A 184 -0.62 -4.63 -17.34
C ALA A 184 -0.37 -3.54 -16.30
N VAL A 185 -0.27 -2.30 -16.79
CA VAL A 185 -0.34 -1.08 -15.99
C VAL A 185 -1.67 -0.40 -16.23
N TYR A 186 -2.32 0.00 -15.15
CA TYR A 186 -3.59 0.69 -15.16
C TYR A 186 -3.38 2.13 -14.74
N VAL A 187 -3.86 3.06 -15.57
CA VAL A 187 -3.73 4.49 -15.31
C VAL A 187 -5.09 5.15 -15.45
N ALA A 188 -5.53 5.82 -14.39
CA ALA A 188 -6.69 6.68 -14.40
C ALA A 188 -6.25 8.12 -14.65
N THR A 189 -6.80 8.76 -15.67
CA THR A 189 -6.53 10.17 -16.02
C THR A 189 -7.83 10.96 -16.10
N GLY A 190 -7.77 12.28 -15.91
CA GLY A 190 -8.92 13.16 -16.11
C GLY A 190 -8.54 14.63 -16.30
N ILE A 191 -9.51 15.45 -16.70
CA ILE A 191 -9.36 16.89 -16.95
C ILE A 191 -10.39 17.65 -16.09
N GLY A 192 -9.93 18.29 -15.01
CA GLY A 192 -10.79 19.14 -14.17
C GLY A 192 -12.02 18.42 -13.58
N GLY A 193 -11.92 17.11 -13.31
CA GLY A 193 -13.01 16.26 -12.82
C GLY A 193 -13.97 15.75 -13.91
N LYS A 194 -13.70 16.09 -15.17
CA LYS A 194 -14.35 15.56 -16.36
C LYS A 194 -13.35 14.70 -17.13
N GLU A 195 -13.83 14.09 -18.21
CA GLU A 195 -12.98 13.30 -19.12
C GLU A 195 -12.19 12.18 -18.40
N ASN A 196 -12.77 11.63 -17.33
CA ASN A 196 -12.07 10.63 -16.53
C ASN A 196 -12.08 9.28 -17.25
N ARG A 197 -10.90 8.81 -17.65
CA ARG A 197 -10.68 7.53 -18.33
C ARG A 197 -9.75 6.65 -17.50
N LEU A 198 -10.01 5.36 -17.52
CA LEU A 198 -9.10 4.31 -17.07
C LEU A 198 -8.55 3.61 -18.29
N VAL A 199 -7.23 3.47 -18.40
CA VAL A 199 -6.58 2.74 -19.48
C VAL A 199 -5.74 1.61 -18.92
N ALA A 200 -5.76 0.46 -19.59
CA ALA A 200 -4.85 -0.64 -19.35
C ALA A 200 -3.82 -0.70 -20.46
N VAL A 201 -2.56 -0.88 -20.07
CA VAL A 201 -1.42 -0.85 -20.98
C VAL A 201 -0.53 -2.07 -20.76
N GLY A 202 -0.13 -2.71 -21.86
CA GLY A 202 0.87 -3.77 -21.89
C GLY A 202 2.29 -3.31 -21.57
N GLY A 203 3.20 -4.28 -21.40
CA GLY A 203 4.61 -4.03 -21.08
C GLY A 203 5.42 -3.36 -22.19
N ASP A 204 4.92 -3.45 -23.42
CA ASP A 204 5.43 -2.86 -24.65
C ASP A 204 4.90 -1.44 -24.92
N GLY A 205 3.93 -0.98 -24.12
CA GLY A 205 3.29 0.32 -24.29
C GLY A 205 2.05 0.28 -25.17
N GLU A 206 1.58 -0.90 -25.59
CA GLU A 206 0.31 -1.02 -26.30
C GLU A 206 -0.88 -0.81 -25.35
N ILE A 207 -1.86 -0.01 -25.78
CA ILE A 207 -3.12 0.15 -25.04
C ILE A 207 -3.93 -1.12 -25.25
N LEU A 208 -4.18 -1.85 -24.16
CA LEU A 208 -5.00 -3.06 -24.17
C LEU A 208 -6.48 -2.71 -24.27
N TRP A 209 -6.91 -1.71 -23.50
CA TRP A 209 -8.26 -1.18 -23.51
C TRP A 209 -8.37 0.16 -22.79
N GLY A 210 -9.49 0.86 -23.02
CA GLY A 210 -9.89 2.06 -22.29
C GLY A 210 -11.32 1.96 -21.75
N TYR A 211 -11.58 2.57 -20.60
CA TYR A 211 -12.88 2.60 -19.95
C TYR A 211 -13.25 4.01 -19.45
N TRP A 212 -14.49 4.41 -19.69
CA TRP A 212 -15.02 5.69 -19.22
C TRP A 212 -15.46 5.62 -17.75
N LEU A 213 -14.82 6.38 -16.87
CA LEU A 213 -15.12 6.39 -15.43
C LEU A 213 -16.27 7.33 -15.04
N GLY A 214 -16.75 8.14 -15.97
CA GLY A 214 -17.77 9.16 -15.69
C GLY A 214 -17.20 10.41 -15.03
N ASP A 215 -18.09 11.33 -14.64
CA ASP A 215 -17.71 12.54 -13.92
C ASP A 215 -17.57 12.24 -12.42
N ILE A 216 -16.32 11.96 -12.02
CA ILE A 216 -15.96 11.56 -10.66
C ILE A 216 -14.93 12.53 -10.07
N LYS A 217 -14.76 12.51 -8.75
CA LYS A 217 -13.76 13.36 -8.08
C LYS A 217 -12.58 12.58 -7.51
N ALA A 218 -12.75 11.28 -7.30
CA ALA A 218 -11.77 10.41 -6.69
C ALA A 218 -11.86 9.02 -7.33
N VAL A 219 -10.68 8.41 -7.52
CA VAL A 219 -10.48 7.05 -7.99
C VAL A 219 -9.39 6.42 -7.14
N ASN A 220 -9.66 5.21 -6.66
CA ASN A 220 -8.67 4.40 -5.94
C ASN A 220 -8.53 3.06 -6.64
N LEU A 221 -7.30 2.60 -6.79
CA LEU A 221 -6.94 1.37 -7.49
C LEU A 221 -6.27 0.39 -6.52
N ALA A 222 -6.64 -0.89 -6.60
CA ALA A 222 -5.92 -1.97 -5.94
C ALA A 222 -5.85 -3.19 -6.86
N THR A 223 -4.72 -3.89 -6.83
CA THR A 223 -4.49 -5.07 -7.66
C THR A 223 -4.51 -6.33 -6.82
N GLY A 224 -5.11 -7.39 -7.36
CA GLY A 224 -5.05 -8.74 -6.80
C GLY A 224 -3.82 -9.50 -7.28
N SER A 225 -3.43 -10.54 -6.54
CA SER A 225 -2.34 -11.45 -6.91
C SER A 225 -2.65 -12.26 -8.18
N ASP A 226 -3.93 -12.37 -8.53
CA ASP A 226 -4.41 -12.99 -9.77
C ASP A 226 -4.32 -12.07 -11.01
N GLY A 227 -3.88 -10.81 -10.83
CA GLY A 227 -3.75 -9.84 -11.90
C GLY A 227 -5.00 -8.99 -12.17
N ARG A 228 -6.09 -9.20 -11.43
CA ARG A 228 -7.29 -8.34 -11.55
C ARG A 228 -7.07 -6.98 -10.90
N LEU A 229 -7.75 -5.98 -11.44
CA LEU A 229 -7.80 -4.63 -10.90
C LEU A 229 -9.15 -4.37 -10.25
N PHE A 230 -9.16 -3.90 -9.02
CA PHE A 230 -10.33 -3.40 -8.32
C PHE A 230 -10.28 -1.87 -8.25
N VAL A 231 -11.40 -1.25 -8.62
CA VAL A 231 -11.50 0.21 -8.81
C VAL A 231 -12.68 0.74 -8.01
N ASN A 232 -12.39 1.72 -7.16
CA ASN A 232 -13.40 2.50 -6.45
C ASN A 232 -13.48 3.89 -7.08
N THR A 233 -14.64 4.31 -7.59
CA THR A 233 -14.85 5.65 -8.14
C THR A 233 -16.00 6.40 -7.49
N GLY A 234 -15.83 7.71 -7.31
CA GLY A 234 -16.87 8.57 -6.78
C GLY A 234 -16.33 9.88 -6.22
N PRO A 235 -17.08 10.56 -5.34
CA PRO A 235 -18.53 10.45 -5.20
C PRO A 235 -19.28 10.79 -6.49
N ILE A 236 -20.31 10.01 -6.83
CA ILE A 236 -21.28 10.28 -7.91
C ILE A 236 -22.58 10.76 -7.25
N LYS A 237 -23.06 11.95 -7.64
CA LYS A 237 -24.28 12.54 -7.06
C LYS A 237 -25.50 12.21 -7.91
N ASN A 238 -26.49 11.57 -7.30
CA ASN A 238 -27.78 11.24 -7.91
C ASN A 238 -28.94 11.84 -7.08
N ALA A 239 -30.18 11.73 -7.58
CA ALA A 239 -31.38 12.19 -6.87
C ALA A 239 -31.54 11.53 -5.49
N ASP A 240 -31.15 10.25 -5.37
CA ASP A 240 -31.29 9.44 -4.15
C ASP A 240 -30.10 9.57 -3.17
N GLY A 241 -29.17 10.48 -3.43
CA GLY A 241 -27.98 10.74 -2.61
C GLY A 241 -26.65 10.51 -3.35
N THR A 242 -25.58 10.41 -2.56
CA THR A 242 -24.22 10.17 -3.04
C THR A 242 -23.93 8.67 -3.07
N LEU A 243 -23.34 8.19 -4.16
CA LEU A 243 -22.86 6.82 -4.28
C LEU A 243 -21.40 6.76 -4.73
N TRP A 244 -20.78 5.64 -4.45
CA TRP A 244 -19.50 5.22 -5.01
C TRP A 244 -19.69 3.92 -5.78
N LYS A 245 -19.03 3.81 -6.93
CA LYS A 245 -19.01 2.60 -7.75
C LYS A 245 -17.76 1.78 -7.41
N VAL A 246 -17.92 0.48 -7.28
CA VAL A 246 -16.85 -0.50 -7.14
C VAL A 246 -16.89 -1.42 -8.34
N CYS A 247 -15.77 -1.60 -9.03
CA CYS A 247 -15.66 -2.43 -10.23
C CYS A 247 -14.46 -3.36 -10.15
N ALA A 248 -14.52 -4.50 -10.84
CA ALA A 248 -13.36 -5.31 -11.17
C ALA A 248 -13.09 -5.31 -12.67
N PHE A 249 -11.81 -5.31 -13.05
CA PHE A 249 -11.34 -5.37 -14.43
C PHE A 249 -10.23 -6.41 -14.57
N ASP A 250 -10.03 -6.88 -15.81
CA ASP A 250 -8.93 -7.77 -16.18
C ASP A 250 -8.17 -7.15 -17.37
N SER A 251 -6.86 -7.37 -17.44
CA SER A 251 -6.05 -6.87 -18.57
C SER A 251 -6.46 -7.48 -19.92
N LYS A 252 -7.06 -8.66 -19.91
CA LYS A 252 -7.46 -9.44 -21.09
C LYS A 252 -8.93 -9.23 -21.46
N SER A 253 -9.69 -8.43 -20.72
CA SER A 253 -11.06 -8.08 -21.09
C SER A 253 -11.08 -7.03 -22.21
N ASP A 254 -12.27 -6.74 -22.73
CA ASP A 254 -12.51 -5.69 -23.73
C ASP A 254 -12.57 -4.27 -23.11
N GLY A 255 -12.12 -4.11 -21.86
CA GLY A 255 -12.26 -2.89 -21.08
C GLY A 255 -13.59 -2.75 -20.34
N SER A 256 -14.57 -3.64 -20.56
CA SER A 256 -15.74 -3.69 -19.70
C SER A 256 -15.38 -4.26 -18.31
N PRO A 257 -16.05 -3.79 -17.24
CA PRO A 257 -15.86 -4.35 -15.92
C PRO A 257 -16.43 -5.77 -15.86
N LEU A 258 -15.68 -6.69 -15.25
CA LEU A 258 -16.14 -8.07 -14.98
C LEU A 258 -17.42 -8.07 -14.13
N TRP A 259 -17.49 -7.14 -13.19
CA TRP A 259 -18.66 -6.84 -12.40
C TRP A 259 -18.60 -5.40 -11.90
N SER A 260 -19.75 -4.86 -11.50
CA SER A 260 -19.83 -3.57 -10.82
C SER A 260 -20.89 -3.57 -9.72
N ASN A 261 -20.60 -2.92 -8.60
CA ASN A 261 -21.52 -2.68 -7.50
C ASN A 261 -21.54 -1.18 -7.13
N SER A 262 -22.62 -0.71 -6.51
CA SER A 262 -22.79 0.67 -6.06
C SER A 262 -23.06 0.73 -4.57
N VAL A 263 -22.23 1.47 -3.84
CA VAL A 263 -22.34 1.66 -2.40
C VAL A 263 -22.81 3.09 -2.12
N LYS A 264 -23.91 3.25 -1.38
CA LYS A 264 -24.38 4.57 -0.95
C LYS A 264 -23.52 5.06 0.21
N CYS A 265 -22.67 6.03 -0.05
CA CYS A 265 -21.84 6.69 0.95
C CYS A 265 -21.31 8.03 0.42
N ASN A 266 -20.87 8.89 1.33
CA ASN A 266 -20.26 10.17 0.97
C ASN A 266 -18.74 10.03 0.79
N ASN A 267 -18.11 9.21 1.63
CA ASN A 267 -16.67 9.04 1.66
C ASN A 267 -16.29 7.56 1.72
N MET A 268 -15.35 7.15 0.86
CA MET A 268 -14.85 5.79 0.80
C MET A 268 -13.32 5.75 0.79
N THR A 269 -12.73 4.77 1.48
CA THR A 269 -11.28 4.54 1.41
C THR A 269 -10.89 3.81 0.13
N GLU A 270 -9.58 3.76 -0.11
CA GLU A 270 -9.01 2.80 -1.04
C GLU A 270 -9.45 1.36 -0.70
N PRO A 271 -9.62 0.51 -1.73
CA PRO A 271 -9.90 -0.90 -1.51
C PRO A 271 -8.65 -1.64 -1.01
N THR A 272 -8.89 -2.68 -0.21
CA THR A 272 -7.88 -3.64 0.23
C THR A 272 -8.31 -5.02 -0.23
N VAL A 273 -7.48 -5.62 -1.08
CA VAL A 273 -7.68 -6.94 -1.67
C VAL A 273 -7.07 -7.97 -0.72
N SER A 274 -7.83 -9.02 -0.39
CA SER A 274 -7.33 -10.17 0.38
C SER A 274 -7.13 -11.41 -0.50
N GLU A 275 -6.16 -12.25 -0.16
CA GLU A 275 -5.95 -13.54 -0.82
C GLU A 275 -7.09 -14.53 -0.55
N HIS A 276 -7.92 -14.25 0.47
CA HIS A 276 -9.11 -15.05 0.81
C HIS A 276 -10.35 -14.70 -0.01
N GLY A 277 -10.21 -13.93 -1.10
CA GLY A 277 -11.29 -13.65 -2.06
C GLY A 277 -12.26 -12.54 -1.65
N LEU A 278 -11.93 -11.77 -0.61
CA LEU A 278 -12.73 -10.62 -0.15
C LEU A 278 -12.03 -9.29 -0.44
N LEU A 279 -12.84 -8.28 -0.74
CA LEU A 279 -12.43 -6.90 -0.96
C LEU A 279 -12.98 -6.03 0.18
N TYR A 280 -12.11 -5.32 0.89
CA TYR A 280 -12.49 -4.51 2.04
C TYR A 280 -12.32 -3.02 1.77
N PHE A 281 -13.26 -2.22 2.27
CA PHE A 281 -13.12 -0.76 2.31
C PHE A 281 -14.03 -0.17 3.39
N ARG A 282 -13.68 1.04 3.84
CA ARG A 282 -14.54 1.83 4.72
C ARG A 282 -15.42 2.75 3.88
N ALA A 283 -16.72 2.68 4.08
CA ALA A 283 -17.74 3.52 3.44
C ALA A 283 -18.53 4.26 4.54
N ASP A 284 -18.29 5.56 4.71
CA ASP A 284 -18.73 6.35 5.87
C ASP A 284 -18.44 5.60 7.20
N ASP A 285 -19.42 5.35 8.07
CA ASP A 285 -19.20 4.62 9.35
C ASP A 285 -19.29 3.09 9.21
N LYS A 286 -19.17 2.54 8.00
CA LYS A 286 -19.24 1.09 7.76
C LYS A 286 -17.91 0.53 7.27
N LEU A 287 -17.53 -0.63 7.78
CA LEU A 287 -16.61 -1.54 7.11
C LEU A 287 -17.44 -2.47 6.21
N VAL A 288 -17.10 -2.51 4.93
CA VAL A 288 -17.80 -3.32 3.92
C VAL A 288 -16.82 -4.36 3.39
N ALA A 289 -17.31 -5.59 3.24
CA ALA A 289 -16.62 -6.67 2.55
C ALA A 289 -17.44 -7.12 1.33
N LEU A 290 -16.82 -7.10 0.15
CA LEU A 290 -17.40 -7.62 -1.08
C LEU A 290 -16.68 -8.89 -1.52
N ASN A 291 -17.40 -9.81 -2.16
CA ASN A 291 -16.80 -10.96 -2.85
C ASN A 291 -16.07 -10.48 -4.09
N GLN A 292 -14.77 -10.81 -4.22
CA GLN A 292 -13.98 -10.40 -5.39
C GLN A 292 -14.46 -11.06 -6.69
N ALA A 293 -15.14 -12.20 -6.61
CA ALA A 293 -15.59 -12.95 -7.79
C ALA A 293 -16.72 -12.25 -8.55
N ASP A 294 -17.68 -11.67 -7.84
CA ASP A 294 -18.92 -11.14 -8.43
C ASP A 294 -19.33 -9.75 -7.89
N GLY A 295 -18.58 -9.20 -6.93
CA GLY A 295 -18.84 -7.90 -6.33
C GLY A 295 -20.00 -7.89 -5.32
N THR A 296 -20.61 -9.02 -5.00
CA THR A 296 -21.72 -9.09 -4.03
C THR A 296 -21.26 -8.76 -2.62
N GLU A 297 -22.12 -8.16 -1.81
CA GLU A 297 -21.79 -7.87 -0.41
C GLU A 297 -21.76 -9.17 0.40
N ALA A 298 -20.60 -9.49 0.95
CA ALA A 298 -20.44 -10.60 1.89
C ALA A 298 -20.99 -10.20 3.27
N TRP A 299 -20.65 -8.98 3.71
CA TRP A 299 -21.20 -8.34 4.90
C TRP A 299 -20.86 -6.84 4.95
N SER A 300 -21.59 -6.10 5.78
CA SER A 300 -21.24 -4.75 6.20
C SER A 300 -21.57 -4.55 7.68
N ASN A 301 -20.65 -3.91 8.41
CA ASN A 301 -20.81 -3.66 9.85
C ASN A 301 -20.45 -2.21 10.20
N LEU A 302 -21.14 -1.65 11.20
CA LEU A 302 -20.84 -0.31 11.69
C LEU A 302 -19.55 -0.31 12.50
N ILE A 303 -18.57 0.48 12.07
CA ILE A 303 -17.30 0.71 12.75
C ILE A 303 -17.01 2.21 12.73
N TYR A 304 -17.29 2.88 13.83
CA TYR A 304 -17.23 4.33 13.93
C TYR A 304 -15.80 4.86 13.96
N LYS A 305 -15.63 6.09 13.44
CA LYS A 305 -14.40 6.89 13.58
C LYS A 305 -13.16 6.28 12.92
N VAL A 306 -13.32 5.29 12.05
CA VAL A 306 -12.22 4.74 11.24
C VAL A 306 -11.74 5.79 10.25
N VAL A 307 -10.43 5.96 10.18
CA VAL A 307 -9.79 6.92 9.27
C VAL A 307 -8.87 6.26 8.25
N THR A 308 -8.23 5.15 8.59
CA THR A 308 -7.36 4.44 7.67
C THR A 308 -8.15 3.57 6.71
N ALA A 309 -7.57 3.24 5.56
CA ALA A 309 -8.02 2.09 4.80
C ALA A 309 -7.82 0.79 5.62
N PRO A 310 -8.64 -0.26 5.38
CA PRO A 310 -8.47 -1.55 6.03
C PRO A 310 -7.12 -2.18 5.69
N ALA A 311 -6.53 -2.91 6.64
CA ALA A 311 -5.37 -3.76 6.41
C ALA A 311 -5.76 -5.20 6.76
N VAL A 312 -5.42 -6.18 5.92
CA VAL A 312 -5.75 -7.59 6.15
C VAL A 312 -4.46 -8.34 6.47
N ASP A 313 -4.44 -9.03 7.61
CA ASP A 313 -3.41 -10.04 7.86
C ASP A 313 -3.86 -11.34 7.17
N GLU A 314 -3.20 -11.71 6.08
CA GLU A 314 -3.55 -12.91 5.31
C GLU A 314 -3.37 -14.20 6.12
N GLY A 315 -2.54 -14.21 7.17
CA GLY A 315 -2.34 -15.36 8.04
C GLY A 315 -3.51 -15.63 8.97
N SER A 316 -3.89 -14.64 9.79
CA SER A 316 -5.02 -14.72 10.73
C SER A 316 -6.38 -14.45 10.07
N LYS A 317 -6.37 -13.83 8.88
CA LYS A 317 -7.54 -13.34 8.14
C LYS A 317 -8.30 -12.21 8.85
N ARG A 318 -7.67 -11.58 9.84
CA ARG A 318 -8.22 -10.42 10.56
C ARG A 318 -8.00 -9.14 9.78
N VAL A 319 -8.91 -8.20 9.98
CA VAL A 319 -8.90 -6.87 9.38
C VAL A 319 -8.60 -5.83 10.46
N TYR A 320 -7.63 -4.97 10.21
CA TYR A 320 -7.18 -3.95 11.15
C TYR A 320 -7.45 -2.55 10.63
N LEU A 321 -7.88 -1.69 11.54
CA LEU A 321 -8.32 -0.33 11.23
C LEU A 321 -7.83 0.65 12.28
N GLY A 322 -7.28 1.76 11.82
CA GLY A 322 -6.91 2.88 12.65
C GLY A 322 -8.02 3.92 12.75
N THR A 323 -8.24 4.46 13.95
CA THR A 323 -9.30 5.45 14.20
C THR A 323 -8.76 6.85 14.50
N GLN A 324 -9.63 7.86 14.36
CA GLN A 324 -9.35 9.24 14.79
C GLN A 324 -9.31 9.41 16.30
N ASP A 325 -9.89 8.49 17.07
CA ASP A 325 -9.91 8.53 18.54
C ASP A 325 -8.84 7.63 19.17
N ASN A 326 -7.69 7.55 18.51
CA ASN A 326 -6.47 6.90 18.99
C ASN A 326 -6.60 5.39 19.23
N ARG A 327 -7.47 4.69 18.49
CA ARG A 327 -7.62 3.24 18.61
C ARG A 327 -7.09 2.52 17.37
N LEU A 328 -6.54 1.34 17.61
CA LEU A 328 -6.38 0.27 16.63
C LEU A 328 -7.46 -0.76 16.89
N LEU A 329 -8.23 -1.10 15.86
CA LEU A 329 -9.29 -2.10 15.93
C LEU A 329 -8.86 -3.35 15.18
N ALA A 330 -9.16 -4.53 15.71
CA ALA A 330 -9.08 -5.79 15.01
C ALA A 330 -10.48 -6.38 14.83
N VAL A 331 -10.79 -6.77 13.60
CA VAL A 331 -12.10 -7.24 13.17
C VAL A 331 -11.94 -8.61 12.53
N ASN A 332 -12.76 -9.58 12.92
CA ASN A 332 -12.71 -10.91 12.33
C ASN A 332 -13.32 -10.96 10.92
N GLN A 333 -13.25 -12.14 10.31
CA GLN A 333 -13.74 -12.39 8.96
C GLN A 333 -15.24 -12.17 8.78
N GLN A 334 -16.03 -12.19 9.86
CA GLN A 334 -17.47 -11.92 9.85
C GLN A 334 -17.77 -10.43 10.11
N GLY A 335 -16.74 -9.60 10.21
CA GLY A 335 -16.85 -8.16 10.41
C GLY A 335 -17.19 -7.75 11.84
N ARG A 336 -17.01 -8.64 12.83
CA ARG A 336 -17.20 -8.32 14.25
C ARG A 336 -15.88 -7.89 14.87
N LEU A 337 -15.95 -6.91 15.76
CA LEU A 337 -14.79 -6.46 16.54
C LEU A 337 -14.32 -7.58 17.47
N ASP A 338 -13.07 -8.03 17.30
CA ASP A 338 -12.42 -8.98 18.19
C ASP A 338 -11.82 -8.24 19.39
N TRP A 339 -11.07 -7.17 19.13
CA TRP A 339 -10.49 -6.31 20.17
C TRP A 339 -10.22 -4.89 19.66
N GLU A 340 -9.97 -3.99 20.61
CA GLU A 340 -9.45 -2.65 20.36
C GLU A 340 -8.29 -2.33 21.31
N LEU A 341 -7.32 -1.54 20.81
CA LEU A 341 -6.16 -1.09 21.57
C LEU A 341 -6.04 0.43 21.49
N THR A 342 -5.98 1.09 22.65
CA THR A 342 -5.76 2.54 22.73
C THR A 342 -4.27 2.85 22.60
N LEU A 343 -3.94 3.74 21.67
CA LEU A 343 -2.59 4.24 21.39
C LEU A 343 -2.45 5.70 21.85
N ASP A 344 -1.25 6.26 21.69
CA ASP A 344 -0.96 7.63 22.12
C ASP A 344 -1.61 8.73 21.26
N GLY A 345 -2.08 8.39 20.05
CA GLY A 345 -2.64 9.34 19.10
C GLY A 345 -3.36 8.65 17.95
N LYS A 346 -4.04 9.47 17.13
CA LYS A 346 -4.75 9.02 15.93
C LYS A 346 -3.83 8.20 15.05
N VAL A 347 -4.31 7.06 14.58
CA VAL A 347 -3.55 6.22 13.65
C VAL A 347 -3.44 6.96 12.31
N SER A 348 -2.20 7.13 11.82
CA SER A 348 -1.90 7.98 10.67
C SER A 348 -1.83 7.23 9.34
N CYS A 349 -1.37 5.98 9.35
CA CYS A 349 -1.16 5.17 8.15
C CYS A 349 -1.86 3.82 8.27
N ARG A 350 -1.99 3.12 7.14
CA ARG A 350 -2.47 1.73 7.11
C ARG A 350 -1.55 0.84 7.96
N PRO A 351 -2.08 -0.02 8.85
CA PRO A 351 -1.26 -0.99 9.57
C PRO A 351 -0.46 -1.89 8.63
N LEU A 352 0.74 -2.28 9.04
CA LEU A 352 1.58 -3.25 8.35
C LEU A 352 1.74 -4.52 9.19
N PHE A 353 1.96 -5.65 8.53
CA PHE A 353 2.08 -6.95 9.20
C PHE A 353 3.50 -7.50 9.12
N GLY A 354 3.94 -8.09 10.23
CA GLY A 354 5.11 -8.95 10.31
C GLY A 354 4.69 -10.41 10.54
N PRO A 355 5.65 -11.34 10.49
CA PRO A 355 5.37 -12.75 10.75
C PRO A 355 4.86 -12.97 12.18
N GLY A 356 4.00 -13.99 12.37
CA GLY A 356 3.58 -14.45 13.70
C GLY A 356 2.57 -13.55 14.42
N GLY A 357 1.70 -12.86 13.69
CA GLY A 357 0.68 -11.98 14.30
C GLY A 357 1.22 -10.63 14.76
N ILE A 358 2.38 -10.21 14.23
CA ILE A 358 2.95 -8.91 14.55
C ILE A 358 2.30 -7.83 13.69
N ILE A 359 1.89 -6.73 14.32
CA ILE A 359 1.29 -5.57 13.68
C ILE A 359 2.15 -4.35 13.97
N TYR A 360 2.39 -3.53 12.95
CA TYR A 360 3.08 -2.26 13.06
C TYR A 360 2.14 -1.09 12.72
N VAL A 361 2.13 -0.08 13.59
CA VAL A 361 1.19 1.04 13.49
C VAL A 361 1.87 2.37 13.78
N THR A 362 1.60 3.37 12.96
CA THR A 362 2.07 4.74 13.18
C THR A 362 0.96 5.66 13.68
N THR A 363 1.30 6.63 14.52
CA THR A 363 0.34 7.62 15.03
C THR A 363 0.73 9.05 14.66
N GLU A 364 -0.23 9.96 14.71
CA GLU A 364 -0.01 11.39 14.45
C GLU A 364 0.93 12.07 15.47
N LYS A 365 1.24 11.41 16.59
CA LYS A 365 2.29 11.86 17.53
C LYS A 365 3.71 11.51 17.08
N GLY A 366 3.85 10.84 15.92
CA GLY A 366 5.13 10.38 15.41
C GLY A 366 5.69 9.19 16.19
N SER A 367 4.79 8.34 16.69
CA SER A 367 5.13 7.06 17.30
C SER A 367 4.97 5.93 16.27
N LEU A 368 5.85 4.94 16.35
CA LEU A 368 5.72 3.64 15.69
C LEU A 368 5.58 2.57 16.78
N TYR A 369 4.54 1.77 16.68
CA TYR A 369 4.27 0.66 17.58
C TYR A 369 4.58 -0.67 16.89
N LYS A 370 5.10 -1.61 17.67
CA LYS A 370 5.04 -3.04 17.36
C LYS A 370 4.13 -3.71 18.36
N ILE A 371 3.11 -4.39 17.85
CA ILE A 371 2.04 -5.01 18.62
C ILE A 371 2.01 -6.49 18.27
N GLN A 372 1.91 -7.35 19.28
CA GLN A 372 1.55 -8.75 19.13
C GLN A 372 0.03 -8.84 19.20
N ASP A 373 -0.59 -9.42 18.17
CA ASP A 373 -1.98 -9.87 18.22
C ASP A 373 -2.13 -11.14 19.08
#